data_AF-A0A351U4G6-F1
#
_entry.id   AF-A0A351U4G6-F1
#
_cell.length_a   1.000
_cell.length_b   1.000
_cell.length_c   1.000
_cell.angle_alpha   90.00
_cell.angle_beta   90.00
_cell.angle_gamma   90.00
#
_symmetry.space_group_name_H-M   'P 1'
#
loop_
_entity.id
_entity.type
_entity.pdbx_description
1 polymer ?
#
loop_
_entity_poly.entity_id
_entity_poly.type
_entity_poly.pdbx_seq_one_letter_code
_entity_poly.pdbx_strand_id
1 'polypeptide(L)'
;MNLTRKQIGGLLKIPEKYIVIDKAMYDPDYPNDLKVFKLLDKDDIDFRSHIPDYLVYPDYAVGKIVNQGIRLLVCLLYPDLNDIPAGMIEHIKLRRLLYPNDEIRVFIKKWQDRSRIAKFEIGIENQKGILVYESTVYGTLIKKQDV
;
A
#
# COMPACT_ATOMS: atom_id res chain seq x y z
N MET A 1 6.22 0.24 -15.93
CA MET A 1 7.09 1.15 -15.13
C MET A 1 7.50 0.49 -13.82
N ASN A 2 8.79 0.53 -13.48
CA ASN A 2 9.31 0.11 -12.17
C ASN A 2 9.68 1.34 -11.35
N LEU A 3 9.17 1.44 -10.12
CA LEU A 3 9.42 2.57 -9.22
C LEU A 3 10.27 2.12 -8.03
N THR A 4 11.37 2.82 -7.78
CA THR A 4 12.21 2.66 -6.59
C THR A 4 11.62 3.40 -5.39
N ARG A 5 12.06 3.05 -4.18
CA ARG A 5 11.68 3.75 -2.94
C ARG A 5 11.81 5.27 -3.03
N LYS A 6 12.92 5.78 -3.60
CA LYS A 6 13.14 7.21 -3.83
C LYS A 6 12.10 7.84 -4.77
N GLN A 7 11.77 7.17 -5.87
CA GLN A 7 10.76 7.66 -6.83
C GLN A 7 9.37 7.67 -6.21
N ILE A 8 9.03 6.64 -5.42
CA ILE A 8 7.79 6.58 -4.64
C ILE A 8 7.72 7.78 -3.68
N GLY A 9 8.81 8.07 -2.96
CA GLY A 9 8.91 9.26 -2.10
C GLY A 9 8.62 10.57 -2.82
N GLY A 10 9.18 10.74 -4.02
CA GLY A 10 8.91 11.90 -4.87
C GLY A 10 7.43 12.05 -5.25
N LEU A 11 6.79 10.97 -5.70
CA LEU A 11 5.36 10.97 -6.07
C LEU A 11 4.46 11.25 -4.86
N LEU A 12 4.77 10.65 -3.72
CA LEU A 12 3.97 10.81 -2.49
C LEU A 12 4.28 12.11 -1.73
N LYS A 13 5.30 12.88 -2.15
CA LYS A 13 5.83 14.06 -1.43
C LYS A 13 6.22 13.73 0.02
N ILE A 14 6.78 12.54 0.24
CA ILE A 14 7.20 12.02 1.55
C ILE A 14 8.70 11.71 1.49
N PRO A 15 9.50 12.10 2.51
CA PRO A 15 10.91 11.72 2.58
C PRO A 15 11.11 10.21 2.49
N GLU A 16 12.13 9.77 1.74
CA GLU A 16 12.40 8.35 1.46
C GLU A 16 12.43 7.46 2.71
N LYS A 17 12.97 7.97 3.82
CA LYS A 17 13.05 7.26 5.12
C LYS A 17 11.69 6.88 5.71
N TYR A 18 10.61 7.55 5.31
CA TYR A 18 9.24 7.26 5.76
C TYR A 18 8.44 6.44 4.74
N ILE A 19 9.00 6.14 3.58
CA ILE A 19 8.40 5.22 2.62
C ILE A 19 8.57 3.81 3.15
N VAL A 20 7.48 3.04 3.25
CA VAL A 20 7.49 1.65 3.77
C VAL A 20 7.47 0.61 2.65
N ILE A 21 7.49 1.07 1.39
CA ILE A 21 7.49 0.25 0.18
C ILE A 21 8.90 0.24 -0.42
N ASP A 22 9.45 -0.93 -0.72
CA ASP A 22 10.80 -1.01 -1.29
C ASP A 22 10.78 -0.78 -2.80
N LYS A 23 9.78 -1.34 -3.49
CA LYS A 23 9.59 -1.22 -4.93
C LYS A 23 8.11 -1.27 -5.31
N ALA A 24 7.74 -0.61 -6.39
CA ALA A 24 6.45 -0.78 -7.02
C ALA A 24 6.57 -1.06 -8.53
N MET A 25 5.61 -1.78 -9.08
CA MET A 25 5.45 -2.06 -10.50
C MET A 25 4.07 -1.60 -10.92
N TYR A 26 4.06 -0.70 -11.90
CA TYR A 26 2.85 -0.13 -12.49
C TYR A 26 2.87 -0.36 -13.99
N ASP A 27 1.78 -0.84 -14.55
CA ASP A 27 1.65 -1.09 -15.99
C ASP A 27 0.64 -0.10 -16.59
N PRO A 28 1.05 0.82 -17.49
CA PRO A 28 0.13 1.73 -18.15
C PRO A 28 -0.99 1.04 -18.94
N ASP A 29 -0.78 -0.19 -19.41
CA ASP A 29 -1.80 -0.97 -20.11
C ASP A 29 -2.87 -1.52 -19.14
N TYR A 30 -2.55 -1.55 -17.84
CA TYR A 30 -3.43 -1.93 -16.74
C TYR A 30 -3.44 -0.84 -15.66
N PRO A 31 -3.96 0.37 -15.96
CA PRO A 31 -3.71 1.56 -15.14
C PRO A 31 -4.39 1.52 -13.77
N ASN A 32 -5.36 0.63 -13.58
CA ASN A 32 -6.02 0.44 -12.28
C ASN A 32 -5.25 -0.50 -11.35
N ASP A 33 -4.16 -1.10 -11.82
CA ASP A 33 -3.43 -2.14 -11.10
C ASP A 33 -2.05 -1.64 -10.67
N LEU A 34 -1.70 -1.90 -9.41
CA LEU A 34 -0.37 -1.63 -8.87
C LEU A 34 0.10 -2.84 -8.08
N LYS A 35 1.36 -3.25 -8.31
CA LYS A 35 2.05 -4.23 -7.48
C LYS A 35 3.11 -3.55 -6.63
N VAL A 36 3.13 -3.84 -5.35
CA VAL A 36 4.04 -3.26 -4.36
C VAL A 36 4.82 -4.40 -3.70
N PHE A 37 6.10 -4.17 -3.43
CA PHE A 37 7.02 -5.16 -2.88
C PHE A 37 7.64 -4.62 -1.59
N LYS A 38 7.72 -5.48 -0.58
CA LYS A 38 8.30 -5.14 0.72
C LYS A 38 9.00 -6.36 1.32
N LEU A 39 10.26 -6.20 1.69
CA LEU A 39 10.98 -7.13 2.56
C LEU A 39 10.71 -6.76 4.03
N LEU A 40 10.24 -7.73 4.81
CA LEU A 40 10.01 -7.60 6.23
C LEU A 40 11.31 -7.86 6.99
N ASP A 41 12.26 -6.93 6.89
CA ASP A 41 13.55 -7.05 7.56
C ASP A 41 13.37 -7.23 9.08
N LYS A 42 14.18 -8.10 9.70
CA LYS A 42 14.14 -8.32 11.16
C LYS A 42 14.38 -7.03 11.97
N ASP A 43 15.13 -6.09 11.40
CA ASP A 43 15.49 -4.82 12.01
C ASP A 43 14.48 -3.70 11.66
N ASP A 44 13.39 -4.04 10.95
CA ASP A 44 12.29 -3.10 10.69
C ASP A 44 11.71 -2.60 12.02
N ILE A 45 11.47 -1.29 12.07
CA ILE A 45 10.96 -0.62 13.27
C ILE A 45 9.65 -1.24 13.72
N ASP A 46 8.84 -1.73 12.78
CA ASP A 46 7.53 -2.31 13.06
C ASP A 46 7.60 -3.63 13.82
N PHE A 47 8.70 -4.41 13.70
CA PHE A 47 8.94 -5.55 14.59
C PHE A 47 9.42 -5.07 15.97
N ARG A 48 10.37 -4.14 16.01
CA ARG A 48 11.06 -3.73 17.24
C ARG A 48 10.20 -2.90 18.19
N SER A 49 9.24 -2.12 17.67
CA SER A 49 8.41 -1.23 18.47
C SER A 49 7.05 -1.81 18.86
N HIS A 50 6.74 -3.05 18.46
CA HIS A 50 5.42 -3.64 18.69
C HIS A 50 5.31 -4.30 20.06
N ILE A 51 5.89 -5.48 20.23
CA ILE A 51 5.85 -6.27 21.47
C ILE A 51 7.23 -6.94 21.61
N PRO A 52 7.94 -6.76 22.74
CA PRO A 52 9.23 -7.41 22.97
C PRO A 52 9.14 -8.93 22.77
N ASP A 53 10.12 -9.50 22.08
CA ASP A 53 10.23 -10.94 21.78
C ASP A 53 9.09 -11.54 20.93
N TYR A 54 8.17 -10.72 20.42
CA TYR A 54 7.08 -11.15 19.54
C TYR A 54 7.36 -10.72 18.10
N LEU A 55 8.04 -11.61 17.36
CA LEU A 55 8.49 -11.36 15.99
C LEU A 55 7.41 -11.65 14.95
N VAL A 56 6.23 -11.06 15.12
CA VAL A 56 5.13 -11.10 14.15
C VAL A 56 4.90 -9.69 13.62
N TYR A 57 4.81 -9.56 12.30
CA TYR A 57 4.65 -8.27 11.66
C TYR A 57 3.24 -7.74 11.95
N PRO A 58 3.10 -6.54 12.53
CA PRO A 58 1.82 -6.10 13.05
C PRO A 58 0.87 -5.64 11.95
N ASP A 59 -0.43 -5.83 12.19
CA ASP A 59 -1.49 -5.51 11.22
C ASP A 59 -1.52 -4.03 10.84
N TYR A 60 -1.23 -3.13 11.79
CA TYR A 60 -1.16 -1.70 11.51
C TYR A 60 -0.02 -1.36 10.52
N ALA A 61 1.07 -2.12 10.53
CA ALA A 61 2.18 -1.94 9.60
C ALA A 61 1.83 -2.41 8.19
N VAL A 62 1.06 -3.49 8.08
CA VAL A 62 0.42 -3.89 6.82
C VAL A 62 -0.49 -2.76 6.31
N GLY A 63 -1.29 -2.16 7.20
CA GLY A 63 -2.11 -0.99 6.89
C GLY A 63 -1.32 0.19 6.33
N LYS A 64 -0.12 0.48 6.86
CA LYS A 64 0.76 1.54 6.32
C LYS A 64 1.19 1.26 4.88
N ILE A 65 1.56 0.01 4.57
CA ILE A 65 1.96 -0.40 3.22
C ILE A 65 0.79 -0.25 2.25
N VAL A 66 -0.39 -0.77 2.63
CA VAL A 66 -1.61 -0.68 1.82
C VAL A 66 -1.98 0.78 1.57
N ASN A 67 -1.93 1.61 2.60
CA ASN A 67 -2.23 3.03 2.48
C ASN A 67 -1.25 3.70 1.49
N GLN A 68 0.07 3.62 1.71
CA GLN A 68 1.04 4.21 0.77
C GLN A 68 0.88 3.68 -0.66
N GLY A 69 0.56 2.40 -0.84
CA GLY A 69 0.32 1.81 -2.15
C GLY A 69 -0.92 2.38 -2.84
N ILE A 70 -2.04 2.55 -2.13
CA ILE A 70 -3.25 3.19 -2.67
C ILE A 70 -2.96 4.65 -3.05
N ARG A 71 -2.27 5.40 -2.18
CA ARG A 71 -1.87 6.79 -2.47
C ARG A 71 -1.01 6.84 -3.74
N LEU A 72 -0.08 5.90 -3.88
CA LEU A 72 0.79 5.81 -5.05
C LEU A 72 0.00 5.55 -6.33
N LEU A 73 -0.92 4.59 -6.32
CA LEU A 73 -1.81 4.31 -7.45
C LEU A 73 -2.65 5.55 -7.82
N VAL A 74 -3.17 6.27 -6.83
CA VAL A 74 -3.94 7.49 -7.06
C VAL A 74 -3.09 8.59 -7.67
N CYS A 75 -1.85 8.82 -7.21
CA CYS A 75 -0.94 9.79 -7.82
C CYS A 75 -0.60 9.43 -9.27
N LEU A 76 -0.52 8.14 -9.60
CA LEU A 76 -0.27 7.68 -10.97
C LEU A 76 -1.48 7.86 -11.88
N LEU A 77 -2.68 7.63 -11.36
CA LEU A 77 -3.94 7.78 -12.10
C LEU A 77 -4.36 9.25 -12.28
N TYR A 78 -4.05 10.09 -11.29
CA TYR A 78 -4.53 11.47 -11.20
C TYR A 78 -3.36 12.38 -10.79
N PRO A 79 -2.40 12.65 -11.69
CA PRO A 79 -1.19 13.42 -11.37
C PRO A 79 -1.49 14.86 -10.91
N ASP A 80 -2.63 15.42 -11.31
CA ASP A 80 -3.07 16.78 -10.94
C ASP A 80 -3.82 16.83 -9.59
N LEU A 81 -4.08 15.68 -8.96
CA LEU A 81 -4.78 15.62 -7.68
C LEU A 81 -3.80 16.01 -6.55
N ASN A 82 -4.08 17.11 -5.87
CA ASN A 82 -3.24 17.59 -4.76
C ASN A 82 -3.53 16.89 -3.43
N ASP A 83 -4.73 16.35 -3.24
CA ASP A 83 -5.16 15.69 -2.02
C ASP A 83 -5.30 14.18 -2.19
N ILE A 84 -5.22 13.49 -1.07
CA ILE A 84 -5.01 12.06 -0.99
C ILE A 84 -6.29 11.43 -0.40
N PRO A 85 -6.75 10.27 -0.91
CA PRO A 85 -7.96 9.65 -0.39
C PRO A 85 -7.89 9.44 1.12
N ALA A 86 -8.88 9.99 1.84
CA ALA A 86 -9.19 9.57 3.20
C ALA A 86 -9.76 8.15 3.11
N GLY A 87 -8.99 7.17 3.59
CA GLY A 87 -9.34 5.76 3.52
C GLY A 87 -10.26 5.34 4.67
N MET A 88 -11.36 4.66 4.35
CA MET A 88 -12.12 3.83 5.28
C MET A 88 -11.91 2.37 4.88
N ILE A 89 -11.47 1.54 5.82
CA ILE A 89 -11.25 0.11 5.59
C ILE A 89 -12.52 -0.63 6.04
N GLU A 90 -13.21 -1.30 5.13
CA GLU A 90 -14.51 -1.92 5.46
C GLU A 90 -14.41 -3.43 5.71
N HIS A 91 -13.42 -4.12 5.15
CA HIS A 91 -13.24 -5.56 5.38
C HIS A 91 -11.76 -5.92 5.36
N ILE A 92 -11.23 -6.42 6.48
CA ILE A 92 -9.87 -6.98 6.57
C ILE A 92 -9.99 -8.46 6.90
N LYS A 93 -9.24 -9.30 6.19
CA LYS A 93 -9.05 -10.70 6.55
C LYS A 93 -7.56 -11.02 6.59
N LEU A 94 -7.09 -11.34 7.79
CA LEU A 94 -5.76 -11.87 8.03
C LEU A 94 -5.82 -13.38 7.84
N ARG A 95 -5.06 -13.88 6.88
CA ARG A 95 -5.04 -15.30 6.53
C ARG A 95 -3.86 -16.02 7.18
N ARG A 96 -2.74 -15.33 7.38
CA ARG A 96 -1.52 -15.87 8.00
C ARG A 96 -0.71 -14.79 8.71
N LEU A 97 0.10 -15.23 9.66
CA LEU A 97 1.12 -14.40 10.29
C LEU A 97 2.30 -14.18 9.32
N LEU A 98 2.94 -13.03 9.48
CA LEU A 98 4.09 -12.58 8.72
C LEU A 98 5.29 -12.48 9.65
N TYR A 99 6.45 -12.95 9.21
CA TYR A 99 7.65 -13.09 10.03
C TYR A 99 8.83 -12.32 9.45
N PRO A 100 9.90 -12.11 10.24
CA PRO A 100 11.14 -11.55 9.74
C PRO A 100 11.68 -12.31 8.53
N ASN A 101 12.18 -11.54 7.56
CA ASN A 101 12.69 -11.95 6.25
C ASN A 101 11.65 -12.52 5.28
N ASP A 102 10.36 -12.46 5.59
CA ASP A 102 9.34 -12.67 4.57
C ASP A 102 9.39 -11.54 3.54
N GLU A 103 9.27 -11.89 2.27
CA GLU A 103 8.99 -10.94 1.21
C GLU A 103 7.52 -10.98 0.88
N ILE A 104 6.88 -9.82 0.86
CA ILE A 104 5.47 -9.70 0.52
C ILE A 104 5.28 -8.94 -0.78
N ARG A 105 4.28 -9.39 -1.54
CA ARG A 105 3.79 -8.78 -2.77
C ARG A 105 2.36 -8.33 -2.52
N VAL A 106 2.13 -7.02 -2.58
CA VAL A 106 0.83 -6.40 -2.40
C VAL A 106 0.27 -6.07 -3.78
N PHE A 107 -0.90 -6.61 -4.09
CA PHE A 107 -1.68 -6.32 -5.28
C PHE A 107 -2.77 -5.33 -4.89
N ILE A 108 -2.81 -4.19 -5.59
CA ILE A 108 -3.76 -3.12 -5.36
C ILE A 108 -4.47 -2.87 -6.68
N LYS A 109 -5.79 -3.04 -6.69
CA LYS A 109 -6.62 -2.82 -7.86
C LYS A 109 -7.71 -1.80 -7.56
N LYS A 110 -7.78 -0.73 -8.35
CA LYS A 110 -8.94 0.17 -8.35
C LYS A 110 -10.09 -0.53 -9.06
N TRP A 111 -11.15 -0.87 -8.31
CA TRP A 111 -12.28 -1.64 -8.83
C TRP A 111 -13.39 -0.75 -9.41
N GLN A 112 -13.77 0.30 -8.67
CA GLN A 112 -14.92 1.13 -9.02
C GLN A 112 -14.70 2.57 -8.60
N ASP A 113 -15.30 3.49 -9.36
CA ASP A 113 -15.45 4.89 -9.00
C ASP A 113 -16.95 5.22 -8.96
N ARG A 114 -17.42 5.82 -7.87
CA ARG A 114 -18.79 6.32 -7.74
C ARG A 114 -18.76 7.70 -7.10
N SER A 115 -19.10 8.70 -7.91
CA SER A 115 -19.09 10.12 -7.54
C SER A 115 -17.70 10.62 -7.11
N ARG A 116 -17.39 10.56 -5.80
CA ARG A 116 -16.08 10.95 -5.24
C ARG A 116 -15.43 9.80 -4.49
N ILE A 117 -15.99 8.59 -4.54
CA ILE A 117 -15.53 7.45 -3.76
C ILE A 117 -14.95 6.41 -4.72
N ALA A 118 -13.68 6.06 -4.51
CA ALA A 118 -13.02 4.96 -5.19
C ALA A 118 -12.95 3.73 -4.27
N LYS A 119 -13.23 2.55 -4.83
CA LYS A 119 -13.05 1.25 -4.16
C LYS A 119 -11.77 0.60 -4.64
N PHE A 120 -10.98 0.09 -3.70
CA PHE A 120 -9.74 -0.64 -3.94
C PHE A 120 -9.84 -2.05 -3.38
N GLU A 121 -9.41 -3.02 -4.16
CA GLU A 121 -9.25 -4.42 -3.76
C GLU A 121 -7.78 -4.71 -3.53
N ILE A 122 -7.49 -5.30 -2.38
CA ILE A 122 -6.14 -5.54 -1.88
C ILE A 122 -5.96 -7.03 -1.64
N GLY A 123 -4.90 -7.59 -2.21
CA GLY A 123 -4.39 -8.92 -1.86
C GLY A 123 -2.91 -8.83 -1.51
N ILE A 124 -2.47 -9.56 -0.51
CA ILE A 124 -1.04 -9.68 -0.18
C ILE A 124 -0.68 -11.14 -0.19
N GLU A 125 0.37 -11.46 -0.94
CA GLU A 125 0.99 -12.78 -0.95
C GLU A 125 2.38 -12.70 -0.35
N ASN A 126 2.82 -13.80 0.27
CA ASN A 126 4.22 -13.97 0.62
C ASN A 126 5.05 -14.50 -0.57
N GLN A 127 6.35 -14.70 -0.35
CA GLN A 127 7.32 -15.21 -1.34
C GLN A 127 6.95 -16.59 -1.93
N LYS A 128 6.10 -17.36 -1.23
CA LYS A 128 5.60 -18.66 -1.69
C LYS A 128 4.30 -18.55 -2.52
N GLY A 129 3.81 -17.34 -2.77
CA GLY A 129 2.52 -17.10 -3.45
C GLY A 129 1.30 -17.42 -2.60
N ILE A 130 1.46 -17.53 -1.28
CA ILE A 130 0.33 -17.81 -0.38
C ILE A 130 -0.32 -16.49 0.02
N LEU A 131 -1.64 -16.38 -0.15
CA LEU A 131 -2.43 -15.23 0.33
C LEU A 131 -2.36 -15.13 1.86
N VAL A 132 -1.84 -14.01 2.35
CA VAL A 132 -1.66 -13.72 3.79
C VAL A 132 -2.61 -12.64 4.29
N TYR A 133 -3.06 -11.74 3.42
CA TYR A 133 -3.96 -10.64 3.74
C TYR A 133 -4.84 -10.33 2.54
N GLU A 134 -6.11 -10.02 2.79
CA GLU A 134 -6.99 -9.44 1.78
C GLU A 134 -7.88 -8.36 2.40
N SER A 135 -8.19 -7.33 1.62
CA SER A 135 -9.05 -6.25 2.09
C SER A 135 -9.76 -5.51 0.96
N THR A 136 -10.88 -4.88 1.33
CA THR A 136 -11.53 -3.84 0.53
C THR A 136 -11.38 -2.50 1.26
N VAL A 137 -10.89 -1.50 0.53
CA VAL A 137 -10.68 -0.14 1.03
C VAL A 137 -11.48 0.84 0.18
N TYR A 138 -12.15 1.79 0.81
CA TYR A 138 -12.85 2.89 0.15
C TYR A 138 -12.11 4.18 0.44
N GLY A 139 -11.95 5.03 -0.57
CA GLY A 139 -11.28 6.32 -0.44
C GLY A 139 -12.07 7.42 -1.11
N THR A 140 -12.18 8.58 -0.47
CA THR A 140 -12.78 9.76 -1.12
C THR A 140 -11.71 10.50 -1.93
N LEU A 141 -11.84 10.54 -3.25
CA LEU A 141 -11.03 11.36 -4.15
C LEU A 141 -11.53 12.82 -4.08
N ILE A 142 -10.78 13.69 -3.42
CA ILE A 142 -11.12 15.11 -3.28
C ILE A 142 -10.26 15.92 -4.25
N LYS A 143 -10.89 16.58 -5.24
CA LYS A 143 -10.25 17.72 -5.91
C LYS A 143 -10.33 18.91 -4.94
N LYS A 144 -9.19 19.49 -4.60
CA LYS A 144 -9.14 20.79 -3.93
C LYS A 144 -9.87 21.80 -4.83
N GLN A 145 -10.87 22.51 -4.30
CA GLN A 145 -11.37 23.69 -4.97
C GLN A 145 -10.26 24.75 -4.91
N ASP A 146 -9.88 25.29 -6.06
CA ASP A 146 -9.02 26.47 -6.09
C ASP A 146 -9.75 27.59 -5.34
N VAL A 147 -9.14 28.07 -4.25
CA VAL A 147 -9.57 29.27 -3.51
C VAL A 147 -8.55 30.36 -3.81
#